data_AF-A0A9E3S0X5-F1
#
_entry.id   AF-A0A9E3S0X5-F1
#
_cell.length_a   1.000
_cell.length_b   1.000
_cell.length_c   1.000
_cell.angle_alpha   90.00
_cell.angle_beta   90.00
_cell.angle_gamma   90.00
#
_symmetry.space_group_name_H-M   'P 1'
#
loop_
_entity.id
_entity.type
_entity.pdbx_description
1 polymer ?
#
loop_
_entity_poly.entity_id
_entity_poly.type
_entity_poly.pdbx_seq_one_letter_code
_entity_poly.pdbx_strand_id
1 'polypeptide(L)'
;HATKSDKKVLLVFGAPSCGWCRKLEAILHNDTVSPVMFKDYLVAKIDLSTQLGAEELEKKYRTQGSGGIPWFAVLDAKAQAIMTADSPSIGNVGCPAKPEEIAWFQEVVAKTATRITPEERATLGQAFAEATKAKS
;
A
#
# COMPACT_ATOMS: atom_id res chain seq x y z
N HIS A 1 1.11 -1.13 -27.71
CA HIS A 1 2.42 -1.44 -27.10
C HIS A 1 2.41 -0.96 -25.66
N ALA A 2 2.41 -1.86 -24.67
CA ALA A 2 2.67 -1.49 -23.29
C ALA A 2 4.19 -1.40 -23.14
N THR A 3 4.72 -0.22 -22.84
CA THR A 3 6.10 -0.10 -22.39
C THR A 3 6.24 -0.97 -21.14
N LYS A 4 7.15 -1.94 -21.16
CA LYS A 4 7.52 -2.74 -19.98
C LYS A 4 8.13 -1.81 -18.94
N SER A 5 7.28 -1.16 -18.18
CA SER A 5 7.65 -0.46 -16.97
C SER A 5 7.91 -1.56 -15.93
N ASP A 6 9.16 -1.73 -15.48
CA ASP A 6 9.56 -2.68 -14.42
C ASP A 6 8.96 -2.37 -13.03
N LYS A 7 7.95 -1.49 -13.00
CA LYS A 7 7.19 -1.16 -11.80
C LYS A 7 6.40 -2.36 -11.32
N LYS A 8 6.34 -2.49 -10.01
CA LYS A 8 5.50 -3.41 -9.28
C LYS A 8 4.09 -2.84 -9.17
N VAL A 9 3.11 -3.67 -8.85
CA VAL A 9 1.75 -3.20 -8.59
C VAL A 9 1.55 -3.15 -7.08
N LEU A 10 1.17 -1.99 -6.54
CA LEU A 10 0.60 -1.89 -5.20
C LEU A 10 -0.91 -2.11 -5.34
N LEU A 11 -1.35 -3.35 -5.12
CA LEU A 11 -2.76 -3.73 -5.17
C LEU A 11 -3.40 -3.39 -3.83
N VAL A 12 -4.32 -2.42 -3.81
CA VAL A 12 -4.97 -1.90 -2.61
C VAL A 12 -6.44 -2.30 -2.61
N PHE A 13 -6.87 -3.02 -1.58
CA PHE A 13 -8.27 -3.34 -1.32
C PHE A 13 -8.87 -2.34 -0.33
N GLY A 14 -10.05 -1.84 -0.65
CA GLY A 14 -10.75 -0.88 0.18
C GLY A 14 -12.22 -0.71 -0.22
N ALA A 15 -12.86 0.30 0.37
CA ALA A 15 -14.22 0.68 0.05
C ALA A 15 -14.38 2.21 0.19
N PRO A 16 -15.28 2.88 -0.58
CA PRO A 16 -15.48 4.32 -0.50
C PRO A 16 -15.94 4.81 0.89
N SER A 17 -16.75 4.01 1.59
CA SER A 17 -17.27 4.31 2.92
C SER A 17 -16.20 4.21 4.03
N CYS A 18 -15.05 3.59 3.75
CA CYS A 18 -13.96 3.38 4.71
C CYS A 18 -13.10 4.66 4.87
N GLY A 19 -13.14 5.27 6.06
CA GLY A 19 -12.40 6.50 6.36
C GLY A 19 -10.89 6.37 6.21
N TRP A 20 -10.30 5.26 6.68
CA TRP A 20 -8.88 4.96 6.53
C TRP A 20 -8.47 4.72 5.08
N CYS A 21 -9.36 4.15 4.26
CA CYS A 21 -9.12 3.93 2.84
C CYS A 21 -9.03 5.26 2.09
N ARG A 22 -9.93 6.21 2.39
CA ARG A 22 -9.86 7.58 1.85
C ARG A 22 -8.61 8.32 2.32
N LYS A 23 -8.16 8.09 3.56
CA LYS A 23 -6.93 8.68 4.08
C LYS A 23 -5.70 8.15 3.34
N LEU A 24 -5.57 6.83 3.18
CA LEU A 24 -4.50 6.22 2.39
C LEU A 24 -4.47 6.78 0.96
N GLU A 25 -5.64 6.88 0.33
CA GLU A 25 -5.77 7.42 -1.02
C GLU A 25 -5.31 8.89 -1.11
N ALA A 26 -5.65 9.73 -0.14
CA ALA A 26 -5.18 11.10 -0.08
C ALA A 26 -3.66 11.20 0.08
N ILE A 27 -3.06 10.31 0.90
CA ILE A 27 -1.60 10.26 1.08
C ILE A 27 -0.93 9.83 -0.21
N LEU A 28 -1.37 8.74 -0.85
CA LEU A 28 -0.75 8.20 -2.07
C LEU A 28 -0.84 9.14 -3.28
N HIS A 29 -1.84 10.04 -3.31
CA HIS A 29 -2.03 11.01 -4.38
C HIS A 29 -1.48 12.40 -4.08
N ASN A 30 -0.87 12.64 -2.92
CA ASN A 30 -0.30 13.95 -2.64
C ASN A 30 1.01 14.19 -3.42
N ASP A 31 1.38 15.46 -3.59
CA ASP A 31 2.51 15.89 -4.42
C ASP A 31 3.88 15.42 -3.90
N THR A 32 3.95 14.98 -2.64
CA THR A 32 5.19 14.47 -2.03
C THR A 32 5.36 12.97 -2.25
N VAL A 33 4.28 12.20 -2.09
CA VAL A 33 4.28 10.73 -2.09
C VAL A 33 4.11 10.20 -3.50
N SER A 34 3.21 10.80 -4.29
CA SER A 34 2.87 10.28 -5.62
C SER A 34 4.10 10.17 -6.54
N PRO A 35 4.96 11.20 -6.66
CA PRO A 35 6.14 11.11 -7.53
C PRO A 35 7.14 10.04 -7.08
N VAL A 36 7.31 9.87 -5.76
CA VAL A 36 8.21 8.86 -5.18
C VAL A 36 7.67 7.46 -5.44
N MET A 37 6.40 7.21 -5.11
CA MET A 37 5.77 5.90 -5.33
C MET A 37 5.75 5.53 -6.80
N PHE A 38 5.49 6.50 -7.69
CA PHE A 38 5.43 6.27 -9.13
C PHE A 38 6.77 5.81 -9.72
N LYS A 39 7.91 5.98 -9.03
CA LYS A 39 9.19 5.43 -9.51
C LYS A 39 9.13 3.91 -9.64
N ASP A 40 8.55 3.21 -8.68
CA ASP A 40 8.56 1.74 -8.63
C ASP A 40 7.19 1.09 -8.58
N TYR A 41 6.13 1.84 -8.33
CA TYR A 41 4.80 1.29 -8.14
C TYR A 41 3.77 1.89 -9.10
N LEU A 42 2.89 1.03 -9.58
CA LEU A 42 1.57 1.40 -10.09
C LEU A 42 0.55 1.02 -9.01
N VAL A 43 -0.28 1.97 -8.59
CA VAL A 43 -1.33 1.71 -7.59
C VAL A 43 -2.57 1.21 -8.31
N ALA A 44 -3.03 0.02 -7.95
CA ALA A 44 -4.28 -0.56 -8.45
C ALA A 44 -5.24 -0.72 -7.28
N LYS A 45 -6.39 -0.04 -7.32
CA LYS A 45 -7.38 -0.07 -6.24
C LYS A 45 -8.54 -0.99 -6.61
N ILE A 46 -8.94 -1.85 -5.68
CA ILE A 46 -10.10 -2.75 -5.78
C ILE A 46 -11.13 -2.31 -4.76
N ASP A 47 -12.35 -2.02 -5.24
CA ASP A 47 -13.48 -1.70 -4.38
C ASP A 47 -14.23 -2.98 -3.98
N LEU A 48 -14.08 -3.39 -2.72
CA LEU A 48 -14.76 -4.55 -2.15
C LEU A 48 -16.29 -4.40 -2.09
N SER A 49 -16.82 -3.17 -2.19
CA SER A 49 -18.26 -2.92 -2.05
C SER A 49 -19.02 -2.95 -3.38
N THR A 50 -18.34 -2.75 -4.51
CA THR A 50 -19.01 -2.57 -5.81
C THR A 50 -18.43 -3.44 -6.93
N GLN A 51 -17.17 -3.89 -6.82
CA GLN A 51 -16.52 -4.61 -7.90
C GLN A 51 -16.78 -6.12 -7.79
N LEU A 52 -17.34 -6.70 -8.86
CA LEU A 52 -17.57 -8.14 -8.96
C LEU A 52 -16.24 -8.91 -8.85
N GLY A 53 -16.20 -9.96 -8.03
CA GLY A 53 -15.02 -10.80 -7.82
C GLY A 53 -13.98 -10.21 -6.86
N ALA A 54 -14.25 -9.07 -6.23
CA ALA A 54 -13.30 -8.38 -5.37
C ALA A 54 -12.94 -9.19 -4.11
N GLU A 55 -13.93 -9.84 -3.47
CA GLU A 55 -13.70 -10.68 -2.29
C GLU A 55 -12.89 -11.93 -2.62
N GLU A 56 -13.15 -12.57 -3.75
CA GLU A 56 -12.41 -13.73 -4.23
C GLU A 56 -10.97 -13.36 -4.55
N LEU A 57 -10.76 -12.18 -5.14
CA LEU A 57 -9.43 -11.64 -5.40
C LEU A 57 -8.70 -11.30 -4.09
N GLU A 58 -9.39 -10.72 -3.11
CA GLU A 58 -8.82 -10.47 -1.78
C GLU A 58 -8.39 -11.78 -1.13
N LYS A 59 -9.26 -12.79 -1.08
CA LYS A 59 -8.97 -14.13 -0.53
C LYS A 59 -7.80 -14.82 -1.25
N LYS A 60 -7.64 -14.58 -2.55
CA LYS A 60 -6.50 -15.11 -3.34
C LYS A 60 -5.16 -14.52 -2.87
N TYR A 61 -5.11 -13.23 -2.54
CA TYR A 61 -3.87 -12.54 -2.19
C TYR A 61 -3.60 -12.49 -0.69
N ARG A 62 -4.65 -12.38 0.12
CA ARG A 62 -4.60 -12.32 1.57
C ARG A 62 -4.87 -13.70 2.17
N THR A 63 -3.92 -14.61 1.95
CA THR A 63 -4.01 -16.00 2.40
C THR A 63 -3.70 -16.17 3.90
N GLN A 64 -3.09 -15.15 4.51
CA GLN A 64 -2.72 -15.09 5.91
C GLN A 64 -3.09 -13.72 6.48
N GLY A 65 -3.26 -13.66 7.80
CA GLY A 65 -3.65 -12.44 8.50
C GLY A 65 -5.16 -12.28 8.68
N SER A 66 -5.54 -11.36 9.55
CA SER A 66 -6.90 -10.95 9.82
C SER A 66 -6.93 -9.43 10.03
N GLY A 67 -8.10 -8.80 9.90
CA GLY A 67 -8.26 -7.36 10.09
C GLY A 67 -9.00 -6.69 8.93
N GLY A 68 -9.19 -5.37 9.05
CA GLY A 68 -10.02 -4.60 8.12
C GLY A 68 -9.31 -4.09 6.88
N ILE A 69 -9.95 -3.13 6.22
CA ILE A 69 -9.41 -2.34 5.11
C ILE A 69 -8.99 -0.94 5.57
N PRO A 70 -8.07 -0.26 4.87
CA PRO A 70 -7.40 -0.72 3.64
C PRO A 70 -6.42 -1.86 3.90
N TRP A 71 -6.22 -2.70 2.89
CA TRP A 71 -5.18 -3.75 2.88
C TRP A 71 -4.47 -3.70 1.53
N PHE A 72 -3.18 -4.04 1.48
CA PHE A 72 -2.44 -4.06 0.22
C PHE A 72 -1.52 -5.27 0.05
N ALA A 73 -1.22 -5.58 -1.22
CA ALA A 73 -0.14 -6.47 -1.62
C ALA A 73 0.74 -5.78 -2.68
N VAL A 74 2.05 -5.95 -2.58
CA VAL A 74 2.99 -5.61 -3.65
C VAL A 74 3.12 -6.83 -4.55
N LEU A 75 2.77 -6.65 -5.83
CA LEU A 75 2.83 -7.70 -6.84
C LEU A 75 4.01 -7.52 -7.77
N ASP A 76 4.65 -8.62 -8.12
CA ASP A 76 5.65 -8.67 -9.18
C ASP A 76 5.05 -8.69 -10.59
N ALA A 77 5.91 -8.77 -11.61
CA ALA A 77 5.47 -8.81 -13.01
C ALA A 77 4.67 -10.07 -13.39
N LYS A 78 4.66 -11.10 -12.53
CA LYS A 78 3.87 -12.33 -12.68
C LYS A 78 2.58 -12.28 -11.86
N ALA A 79 2.25 -11.13 -11.30
CA ALA A 79 1.12 -10.92 -10.40
C ALA A 79 1.18 -11.79 -9.12
N GLN A 80 2.40 -12.16 -8.68
CA GLN A 80 2.63 -12.84 -7.41
C GLN A 80 2.87 -11.81 -6.31
N ALA A 81 2.21 -11.99 -5.17
CA ALA A 81 2.46 -11.14 -4.00
C ALA A 81 3.85 -11.45 -3.43
N ILE A 82 4.70 -10.43 -3.37
CA ILE A 82 6.06 -10.54 -2.83
C ILE A 82 6.18 -9.95 -1.42
N MET A 83 5.32 -8.99 -1.06
CA MET A 83 5.11 -8.49 0.31
C MET A 83 3.69 -7.95 0.46
N THR A 84 3.17 -7.89 1.70
CA THR A 84 1.80 -7.45 2.00
C THR A 84 1.75 -6.45 3.14
N ALA A 85 0.56 -5.91 3.39
CA ALA A 85 0.27 -5.05 4.53
C ALA A 85 0.26 -5.80 5.87
N ASP A 86 0.27 -7.14 5.89
CA ASP A 86 0.27 -7.90 7.14
C ASP A 86 1.70 -8.03 7.66
N SER A 87 2.02 -7.20 8.65
CA SER A 87 3.24 -7.35 9.45
C SER A 87 3.15 -8.62 10.30
N PRO A 88 4.20 -9.46 10.37
CA PRO A 88 4.21 -10.66 11.21
C PRO A 88 3.94 -10.41 12.69
N SER A 89 4.27 -9.20 13.21
CA SER A 89 4.13 -8.85 14.62
C SER A 89 2.92 -7.97 14.93
N ILE A 90 2.42 -7.20 13.96
CA ILE A 90 1.39 -6.16 14.19
C ILE A 90 0.06 -6.53 13.50
N GLY A 91 0.10 -7.36 12.45
CA GLY A 91 -1.04 -7.59 11.57
C GLY A 91 -1.17 -6.49 10.50
N ASN A 92 -2.38 -6.23 10.02
CA ASN A 92 -2.61 -5.32 8.91
C ASN A 92 -2.21 -3.87 9.23
N VAL A 93 -1.28 -3.32 8.44
CA VAL A 93 -0.83 -1.92 8.51
C VAL A 93 -1.38 -1.03 7.38
N GLY A 94 -2.41 -1.45 6.65
CA GLY A 94 -2.71 -0.94 5.31
C GLY A 94 -2.83 0.59 5.14
N CYS A 95 -3.14 1.35 6.19
CA CYS A 95 -2.89 2.79 6.24
C CYS A 95 -1.99 3.12 7.45
N PRO A 96 -0.65 3.06 7.31
CA PRO A 96 0.27 3.19 8.44
C PRO A 96 0.08 4.51 9.21
N ALA A 97 -0.11 4.42 10.51
CA ALA A 97 -0.30 5.57 11.40
C ALA A 97 0.69 5.60 12.57
N LYS A 98 0.98 4.42 13.14
CA LYS A 98 1.93 4.30 14.25
C LYS A 98 3.37 4.13 13.74
N PRO A 99 4.39 4.48 14.54
CA PRO A 99 5.79 4.34 14.13
C PRO A 99 6.15 2.94 13.62
N GLU A 100 5.67 1.89 14.30
CA GLU A 100 5.90 0.50 13.95
C GLU A 100 5.19 0.06 12.66
N GLU A 101 4.00 0.62 12.38
CA GLU A 101 3.26 0.40 11.13
C GLU A 101 3.98 1.09 9.95
N ILE A 102 4.46 2.32 10.19
CA ILE A 102 5.23 3.10 9.20
C ILE A 102 6.56 2.39 8.90
N ALA A 103 7.23 1.87 9.93
CA ALA A 103 8.46 1.10 9.76
C ALA A 103 8.23 -0.14 8.87
N TRP A 104 7.12 -0.87 9.07
CA TRP A 104 6.78 -1.99 8.20
C TRP A 104 6.54 -1.55 6.76
N PHE A 105 5.80 -0.47 6.52
CA PHE A 105 5.62 0.06 5.17
C PHE A 105 6.96 0.45 4.52
N GLN A 106 7.85 1.09 5.27
CA GLN A 106 9.19 1.43 4.77
C GLN A 106 10.05 0.20 4.49
N GLU A 107 9.87 -0.90 5.23
CA GLU A 107 10.51 -2.19 4.98
C GLU A 107 9.96 -2.84 3.69
N VAL A 108 8.64 -2.82 3.50
CA VAL A 108 8.00 -3.25 2.25
C VAL A 108 8.61 -2.51 1.06
N VAL A 109 8.68 -1.18 1.14
CA VAL A 109 9.27 -0.37 0.07
C VAL A 109 10.76 -0.71 -0.11
N ALA A 110 11.53 -0.87 0.98
CA ALA A 110 12.96 -1.19 0.90
C ALA A 110 13.25 -2.51 0.19
N LYS A 111 12.40 -3.52 0.42
CA LYS A 111 12.59 -4.87 -0.12
C LYS A 111 12.04 -5.05 -1.53
N THR A 112 11.11 -4.20 -1.96
CA THR A 112 10.39 -4.39 -3.23
C THR A 112 10.60 -3.29 -4.27
N ALA A 113 11.02 -2.08 -3.86
CA ALA A 113 11.39 -1.00 -4.76
C ALA A 113 12.81 -1.20 -5.32
N THR A 114 13.08 -0.62 -6.49
CA THR A 114 14.42 -0.64 -7.11
C THR A 114 15.03 0.76 -7.24
N ARG A 115 14.20 1.80 -7.38
CA ARG A 115 14.60 3.19 -7.67
C ARG A 115 14.35 4.15 -6.51
N ILE A 116 13.46 3.83 -5.57
CA ILE A 116 13.21 4.66 -4.38
C ILE A 116 14.41 4.60 -3.43
N THR A 117 15.01 5.75 -3.12
CA THR A 117 16.18 5.84 -2.24
C THR A 117 15.80 5.74 -0.76
N PRO A 118 16.78 5.55 0.16
CA PRO A 118 16.53 5.61 1.59
C PRO A 118 15.91 6.93 2.07
N GLU A 119 16.34 8.06 1.50
CA GLU A 119 15.85 9.40 1.83
C GLU A 119 14.40 9.56 1.38
N GLU A 120 14.08 9.12 0.17
CA GLU A 120 12.71 9.16 -0.35
C GLU A 120 11.77 8.24 0.44
N ARG A 121 12.26 7.07 0.85
CA ARG A 121 11.55 6.20 1.80
C ARG A 121 11.30 6.88 3.14
N ALA A 122 12.25 7.66 3.64
CA ALA A 122 12.06 8.46 4.84
C ALA A 122 10.97 9.52 4.63
N THR A 123 10.97 10.20 3.48
CA THR A 123 9.91 11.13 3.07
C THR A 123 8.53 10.47 3.03
N LEU A 124 8.41 9.25 2.48
CA LEU A 124 7.16 8.49 2.52
C LEU A 124 6.69 8.27 3.96
N GLY A 125 7.59 7.81 4.85
CA GLY A 125 7.25 7.58 6.25
C GLY A 125 6.81 8.85 6.99
N GLN A 126 7.48 9.98 6.73
CA GLN A 126 7.09 11.28 7.27
C GLN A 126 5.71 11.71 6.80
N ALA A 127 5.40 11.56 5.51
CA ALA A 127 4.08 11.88 4.96
C ALA A 127 2.96 11.08 5.64
N PHE A 128 3.18 9.79 5.90
CA PHE A 128 2.24 8.97 6.69
C PHE A 128 2.12 9.47 8.13
N ALA A 129 3.24 9.75 8.80
CA ALA A 129 3.22 10.25 10.18
C ALA A 129 2.46 11.59 10.31
N GLU A 130 2.63 12.52 9.37
CA GLU A 130 1.97 13.82 9.37
C GLU A 130 0.46 13.70 9.08
N ALA A 131 0.09 12.93 8.06
CA ALA A 131 -1.30 12.78 7.65
C ALA A 131 -2.16 11.99 8.66
N THR A 132 -1.53 11.17 9.49
CA THR A 132 -2.23 10.36 10.50
C THR A 132 -2.28 11.02 11.88
N LYS A 133 -1.36 11.92 12.23
CA LYS A 133 -1.39 12.72 13.48
C LYS A 133 -2.61 13.64 13.62
N ALA A 134 -3.18 14.13 12.52
CA ALA A 134 -4.16 15.21 12.54
C ALA A 134 -5.54 14.88 13.17
N LYS A 135 -5.77 13.65 13.66
CA LYS A 135 -7.01 13.24 14.37
C LYS A 135 -6.77 12.09 15.37
N SER A 136 -5.76 12.22 16.22
CA SER A 136 -5.65 11.41 17.46
C SER A 136 -6.03 12.27 18.66
#